data_AF-A0A964ZPT9-F1
#
_entry.id   AF-A0A964ZPT9-F1
#
_cell.length_a   1.000
_cell.length_b   1.000
_cell.length_c   1.000
_cell.angle_alpha   90.00
_cell.angle_beta   90.00
_cell.angle_gamma   90.00
#
_symmetry.space_group_name_H-M   'P 1'
#
loop_
_entity.id
_entity.type
_entity.pdbx_description
1 polymer ?
#
loop_
_entity_poly.entity_id
_entity_poly.type
_entity_poly.pdbx_seq_one_letter_code
_entity_poly.pdbx_strand_id
1 'polypeptide(L)'
;MIKPGDHGDVVTDVTNTLHRLGFIARASETFSDEVSQAVRAFQQERGLSVTGLIDETTLVAINEARWKLGDRSLKLTSPAMRGDDVASLQSRLMEMGFNPGRVDGIYGSASEAAVKEFQKSVGTKIDGICGPATVIALMRLLRTVTGGAPVQLRDQARREKRGPALADKVIVLDPSSRADIAEFTFDLAQKIEGRLIALGVSVFLTRGLNTSPSEDERIAFANNTSADLLISLSVDRHNSQVANGLATFFYGSEMHGVHSIVGEK
;
A
#
# COMPACT_ATOMS: atom_id res chain seq x y z
N MET A 1 -16.79 -2.09 14.11
CA MET A 1 -17.03 -2.86 12.88
C MET A 1 -18.44 -2.56 12.43
N ILE A 2 -18.60 -2.02 11.21
CA ILE A 2 -19.89 -1.64 10.62
C ILE A 2 -20.29 -2.71 9.61
N LYS A 3 -21.56 -3.12 9.63
CA LYS A 3 -22.11 -4.25 8.87
C LYS A 3 -23.47 -3.91 8.25
N PRO A 4 -23.97 -4.73 7.31
CA PRO A 4 -25.31 -4.55 6.75
C PRO A 4 -26.39 -4.43 7.82
N GLY A 5 -27.26 -3.45 7.66
CA GLY A 5 -28.31 -3.07 8.60
C GLY A 5 -27.95 -1.94 9.56
N ASP A 6 -26.66 -1.59 9.71
CA ASP A 6 -26.23 -0.48 10.55
C ASP A 6 -26.63 0.88 9.93
N HIS A 7 -26.79 1.90 10.77
CA HIS A 7 -27.19 3.26 10.38
C HIS A 7 -26.63 4.31 11.34
N GLY A 8 -26.44 5.54 10.86
CA GLY A 8 -25.95 6.69 11.63
C GLY A 8 -24.87 7.50 10.90
N ASP A 9 -24.35 8.54 11.57
CA ASP A 9 -23.45 9.53 10.96
C ASP A 9 -22.23 8.91 10.27
N VAL A 10 -21.63 7.87 10.87
CA VAL A 10 -20.47 7.18 10.30
C VAL A 10 -20.83 6.46 8.99
N VAL A 11 -22.01 5.85 8.92
CA VAL A 11 -22.50 5.19 7.69
C VAL A 11 -22.72 6.24 6.61
N THR A 12 -23.36 7.35 6.95
CA THR A 12 -23.57 8.49 6.04
C THR A 12 -22.25 9.06 5.53
N ASP A 13 -21.26 9.21 6.40
CA ASP A 13 -19.94 9.70 6.06
C ASP A 13 -19.18 8.78 5.09
N VAL A 14 -19.29 7.47 5.33
CA VAL A 14 -18.73 6.45 4.45
C VAL A 14 -19.43 6.49 3.09
N THR A 15 -20.77 6.45 3.05
CA THR A 15 -21.51 6.37 1.79
C THR A 15 -21.34 7.64 0.97
N ASN A 16 -21.25 8.81 1.60
CA ASN A 16 -20.85 10.05 0.94
C ASN A 16 -19.47 9.93 0.27
N THR A 17 -18.53 9.30 0.96
CA THR A 17 -17.18 9.07 0.43
C THR A 17 -17.21 8.10 -0.75
N LEU A 18 -17.91 6.98 -0.63
CA LEU A 18 -18.09 5.97 -1.69
C LEU A 18 -18.80 6.53 -2.91
N HIS A 19 -19.83 7.35 -2.71
CA HIS A 19 -20.54 8.05 -3.78
C HIS A 19 -19.62 9.00 -4.55
N ARG A 20 -18.84 9.83 -3.84
CA ARG A 20 -17.88 10.75 -4.46
C ARG A 20 -16.77 10.02 -5.23
N LEU A 21 -16.43 8.81 -4.81
CA LEU A 21 -15.47 7.94 -5.50
C LEU A 21 -16.12 7.14 -6.65
N GLY A 22 -17.45 7.15 -6.78
CA GLY A 22 -18.18 6.50 -7.88
C GLY A 22 -18.57 5.04 -7.63
N PHE A 23 -18.44 4.53 -6.39
CA PHE A 23 -18.80 3.15 -6.06
C PHE A 23 -20.31 2.93 -5.84
N ILE A 24 -21.06 4.00 -5.52
CA ILE A 24 -22.52 3.98 -5.41
C ILE A 24 -23.11 5.19 -6.11
N ALA A 25 -24.35 5.08 -6.58
CA ALA A 25 -25.02 6.16 -7.32
C ALA A 25 -25.51 7.31 -6.42
N ARG A 26 -25.73 7.06 -5.13
CA ARG A 26 -26.15 8.05 -4.13
C ARG A 26 -25.70 7.63 -2.74
N ALA A 27 -25.44 8.61 -1.88
CA ALA A 27 -25.19 8.34 -0.46
C ALA A 27 -26.44 7.77 0.22
N SER A 28 -26.22 7.03 1.30
CA SER A 28 -27.25 6.31 2.05
C SER A 28 -26.98 6.43 3.55
N GLU A 29 -28.04 6.65 4.34
CA GLU A 29 -27.96 6.68 5.81
C GLU A 29 -27.92 5.27 6.43
N THR A 30 -28.25 4.25 5.62
CA THR A 30 -28.27 2.84 6.00
C THR A 30 -27.23 2.03 5.23
N PHE A 31 -26.57 1.11 5.90
CA PHE A 31 -25.66 0.16 5.28
C PHE A 31 -26.45 -0.97 4.61
N SER A 32 -26.84 -0.76 3.36
CA SER A 32 -27.58 -1.75 2.56
C SER A 32 -26.65 -2.76 1.88
N ASP A 33 -27.23 -3.75 1.21
CA ASP A 33 -26.46 -4.70 0.37
C ASP A 33 -25.72 -4.00 -0.78
N GLU A 34 -26.30 -2.93 -1.34
CA GLU A 34 -25.62 -2.08 -2.34
C GLU A 34 -24.37 -1.42 -1.75
N VAL A 35 -24.47 -0.89 -0.53
CA VAL A 35 -23.31 -0.32 0.19
C VAL A 35 -22.28 -1.40 0.48
N SER A 36 -22.68 -2.61 0.87
CA SER A 36 -21.76 -3.72 1.07
C SER A 36 -21.00 -4.09 -0.21
N GLN A 37 -21.69 -4.14 -1.36
CA GLN A 37 -21.06 -4.39 -2.66
C GLN A 37 -20.06 -3.28 -3.03
N ALA A 38 -20.41 -2.02 -2.77
CA ALA A 38 -19.52 -0.89 -2.98
C ALA A 38 -18.29 -0.92 -2.06
N VAL A 39 -18.46 -1.33 -0.80
CA VAL A 39 -17.33 -1.55 0.12
C VAL A 39 -16.42 -2.65 -0.40
N ARG A 40 -16.96 -3.75 -0.95
CA ARG A 40 -16.14 -4.79 -1.59
C ARG A 40 -15.35 -4.25 -2.77
N ALA A 41 -15.98 -3.46 -3.64
CA ALA A 41 -15.31 -2.85 -4.78
C ALA A 41 -14.20 -1.88 -4.33
N PHE A 42 -14.47 -1.05 -3.31
CA PHE A 42 -13.47 -0.17 -2.71
C PHE A 42 -12.32 -0.95 -2.08
N GLN A 43 -12.63 -2.00 -1.32
CA GLN A 43 -11.62 -2.88 -0.73
C GLN A 43 -10.74 -3.48 -1.81
N GLN A 44 -11.33 -4.01 -2.89
CA GLN A 44 -10.61 -4.54 -4.02
C GLN A 44 -9.70 -3.50 -4.69
N GLU A 45 -10.21 -2.28 -4.94
CA GLU A 45 -9.41 -1.19 -5.54
C GLU A 45 -8.24 -0.77 -4.65
N ARG A 46 -8.43 -0.79 -3.33
CA ARG A 46 -7.39 -0.44 -2.34
C ARG A 46 -6.49 -1.61 -1.95
N GLY A 47 -6.72 -2.80 -2.50
CA GLY A 47 -6.00 -4.02 -2.14
C GLY A 47 -6.28 -4.52 -0.71
N LEU A 48 -7.40 -4.10 -0.10
CA LEU A 48 -7.88 -4.54 1.20
C LEU A 48 -8.55 -5.93 1.12
N SER A 49 -8.69 -6.62 2.26
CA SER A 49 -9.49 -7.85 2.34
C SER A 49 -10.93 -7.58 1.93
N VAL A 50 -11.41 -8.27 0.90
CA VAL A 50 -12.71 -8.01 0.25
C VAL A 50 -13.86 -8.66 1.02
N THR A 51 -14.06 -8.23 2.27
CA THR A 51 -15.07 -8.79 3.19
C THR A 51 -16.46 -8.20 2.97
N GLY A 52 -16.55 -6.97 2.43
CA GLY A 52 -17.79 -6.19 2.35
C GLY A 52 -18.26 -5.64 3.69
N LEU A 53 -17.46 -5.77 4.73
CA LEU A 53 -17.64 -5.20 6.06
C LEU A 53 -16.65 -4.04 6.24
N ILE A 54 -16.98 -3.08 7.11
CA ILE A 54 -16.05 -1.99 7.45
C ILE A 54 -15.47 -2.26 8.83
N ASP A 55 -14.28 -2.83 8.82
CA ASP A 55 -13.38 -2.89 9.97
C ASP A 55 -12.56 -1.60 10.12
N GLU A 56 -11.65 -1.57 11.09
CA GLU A 56 -10.83 -0.39 11.38
C GLU A 56 -9.93 -0.01 10.19
N THR A 57 -9.34 -1.00 9.52
CA THR A 57 -8.45 -0.78 8.36
C THR A 57 -9.23 -0.21 7.17
N THR A 58 -10.40 -0.77 6.86
CA THR A 58 -11.28 -0.26 5.81
C THR A 58 -11.76 1.15 6.14
N LEU A 59 -12.12 1.43 7.40
CA LEU A 59 -12.57 2.75 7.83
C LEU A 59 -11.47 3.81 7.68
N VAL A 60 -10.24 3.50 8.08
CA VAL A 60 -9.08 4.38 7.90
C VAL A 60 -8.87 4.68 6.42
N ALA A 61 -8.88 3.67 5.55
CA ALA A 61 -8.70 3.85 4.11
C ALA A 61 -9.81 4.72 3.48
N ILE A 62 -11.07 4.53 3.89
CA ILE A 62 -12.19 5.37 3.43
C ILE A 62 -12.00 6.82 3.91
N ASN A 63 -11.62 7.03 5.18
CA ASN A 63 -11.36 8.36 5.72
C ASN A 63 -10.20 9.07 5.03
N GLU A 64 -9.15 8.35 4.67
CA GLU A 64 -8.02 8.88 3.89
C GLU A 64 -8.44 9.24 2.46
N ALA A 65 -9.30 8.43 1.84
CA ALA A 65 -9.83 8.66 0.50
C ALA A 65 -10.81 9.84 0.42
N ARG A 66 -11.33 10.32 1.56
CA ARG A 66 -12.20 11.50 1.64
C ARG A 66 -11.54 12.77 1.12
N TRP A 67 -10.24 12.91 1.29
CA TRP A 67 -9.54 14.17 1.03
C TRP A 67 -9.01 14.24 -0.39
N LYS A 68 -9.29 15.35 -1.09
CA LYS A 68 -8.65 15.74 -2.35
C LYS A 68 -7.65 16.86 -2.12
N LEU A 69 -6.61 16.90 -2.95
CA LEU A 69 -5.62 17.97 -2.88
C LEU A 69 -6.27 19.35 -3.05
N GLY A 70 -6.18 20.18 -2.02
CA GLY A 70 -6.81 21.49 -1.95
C GLY A 70 -7.95 21.58 -0.94
N ASP A 71 -8.48 20.46 -0.44
CA ASP A 71 -9.56 20.45 0.55
C ASP A 71 -9.10 20.97 1.93
N ARG A 72 -7.81 20.80 2.25
CA ARG A 72 -7.19 21.26 3.49
C ARG A 72 -5.72 21.64 3.29
N SER A 73 -5.20 22.47 4.19
CA SER A 73 -3.78 22.84 4.21
C SER A 73 -2.93 21.70 4.77
N LEU A 74 -2.01 21.18 3.95
CA LEU A 74 -1.12 20.10 4.36
C LEU A 74 0.16 20.65 4.99
N LYS A 75 0.56 20.10 6.14
CA LYS A 75 1.76 20.50 6.89
C LYS A 75 2.26 19.34 7.73
N LEU A 76 3.51 19.43 8.16
CA LEU A 76 4.08 18.47 9.10
C LEU A 76 3.41 18.66 10.49
N THR A 77 2.84 17.57 11.02
CA THR A 77 2.17 17.52 12.32
C THR A 77 2.59 16.27 13.09
N SER A 78 2.23 16.19 14.37
CA SER A 78 2.34 14.98 15.19
C SER A 78 0.97 14.62 15.75
N PRO A 79 0.32 13.52 15.31
CA PRO A 79 0.77 12.60 14.25
C PRO A 79 0.78 13.27 12.86
N ALA A 80 1.53 12.70 11.92
CA ALA A 80 1.64 13.23 10.56
C ALA A 80 0.28 13.17 9.83
N MET A 81 0.02 14.16 8.98
CA MET A 81 -1.19 14.16 8.14
C MET A 81 -1.14 13.01 7.14
N ARG A 82 -2.27 12.31 6.96
CA ARG A 82 -2.40 11.19 6.01
C ARG A 82 -3.63 11.35 5.13
N GLY A 83 -3.55 10.89 3.88
CA GLY A 83 -4.68 10.88 2.95
C GLY A 83 -4.29 10.85 1.47
N ASP A 84 -5.29 10.64 0.62
CA ASP A 84 -5.13 10.68 -0.83
C ASP A 84 -4.70 12.07 -1.34
N ASP A 85 -5.04 13.13 -0.60
CA ASP A 85 -4.60 14.49 -0.86
C ASP A 85 -3.08 14.66 -0.69
N VAL A 86 -2.51 14.01 0.32
CA VAL A 86 -1.06 13.95 0.53
C VAL A 86 -0.40 13.12 -0.57
N ALA A 87 -0.93 11.94 -0.90
CA ALA A 87 -0.39 11.12 -1.99
C ALA A 87 -0.41 11.88 -3.32
N SER A 88 -1.50 12.59 -3.60
CA SER A 88 -1.65 13.45 -4.77
C SER A 88 -0.61 14.58 -4.80
N LEU A 89 -0.33 15.21 -3.66
CA LEU A 89 0.73 16.21 -3.54
C LEU A 89 2.11 15.60 -3.83
N GLN A 90 2.41 14.46 -3.21
CA GLN A 90 3.69 13.76 -3.39
C GLN A 90 3.90 13.38 -4.87
N SER A 91 2.91 12.78 -5.53
CA SER A 91 2.99 12.47 -6.96
C SER A 91 3.25 13.71 -7.82
N ARG A 92 2.58 14.82 -7.55
CA ARG A 92 2.76 16.07 -8.32
C ARG A 92 4.12 16.71 -8.13
N LEU A 93 4.59 16.79 -6.88
CA LEU A 93 5.95 17.29 -6.59
C LEU A 93 6.99 16.44 -7.32
N MET A 94 6.78 15.13 -7.32
CA MET A 94 7.65 14.16 -7.95
C MET A 94 7.65 14.26 -9.48
N GLU A 95 6.49 14.44 -10.11
CA GLU A 95 6.36 14.73 -11.56
C GLU A 95 7.09 16.02 -11.97
N MET A 96 7.11 17.02 -11.08
CA MET A 96 7.84 18.27 -11.28
C MET A 96 9.35 18.18 -10.93
N GLY A 97 9.84 17.00 -10.56
CA GLY A 97 11.25 16.74 -10.30
C GLY A 97 11.69 16.91 -8.84
N PHE A 98 10.82 17.36 -7.94
CA PHE A 98 11.12 17.43 -6.51
C PHE A 98 11.16 16.02 -5.89
N ASN A 99 11.70 15.88 -4.69
CA ASN A 99 11.83 14.58 -4.02
C ASN A 99 11.07 14.55 -2.69
N PRO A 100 9.76 14.24 -2.70
CA PRO A 100 8.97 14.13 -1.48
C PRO A 100 9.17 12.81 -0.72
N GLY A 101 10.08 11.93 -1.18
CA GLY A 101 10.19 10.56 -0.72
C GLY A 101 9.30 9.62 -1.53
N ARG A 102 8.79 8.56 -0.90
CA ARG A 102 7.81 7.65 -1.53
C ARG A 102 6.44 8.34 -1.59
N VAL A 103 5.64 8.00 -2.60
CA VAL A 103 4.21 8.34 -2.59
C VAL A 103 3.50 7.36 -1.66
N ASP A 104 3.43 7.69 -0.39
CA ASP A 104 2.86 6.86 0.67
C ASP A 104 1.64 7.49 1.36
N GLY A 105 1.26 8.69 0.92
CA GLY A 105 0.14 9.42 1.50
C GLY A 105 0.40 9.97 2.90
N ILE A 106 1.66 10.02 3.37
CA ILE A 106 2.04 10.53 4.69
C ILE A 106 2.86 11.80 4.57
N TYR A 107 2.40 12.90 5.18
CA TYR A 107 3.10 14.18 5.13
C TYR A 107 4.26 14.20 6.14
N GLY A 108 5.35 13.53 5.78
CA GLY A 108 6.58 13.47 6.55
C GLY A 108 7.56 14.60 6.25
N SER A 109 8.74 14.53 6.87
CA SER A 109 9.83 15.51 6.69
C SER A 109 10.30 15.61 5.23
N ALA A 110 10.32 14.51 4.48
CA ALA A 110 10.67 14.50 3.06
C ALA A 110 9.65 15.26 2.21
N SER A 111 8.35 15.11 2.50
CA SER A 111 7.28 15.86 1.84
C SER A 111 7.38 17.35 2.17
N GLU A 112 7.63 17.70 3.44
CA GLU A 112 7.85 19.10 3.84
C GLU A 112 9.05 19.73 3.11
N ALA A 113 10.18 19.02 3.03
CA ALA A 113 11.37 19.48 2.34
C ALA A 113 11.11 19.70 0.83
N ALA A 114 10.40 18.78 0.17
CA ALA A 114 10.02 18.93 -1.23
C ALA A 114 9.06 20.10 -1.45
N VAL A 115 8.11 20.34 -0.54
CA VAL A 115 7.24 21.53 -0.60
C VAL A 115 8.05 22.81 -0.46
N LYS A 116 9.02 22.87 0.46
CA LYS A 116 9.92 24.03 0.61
C LYS A 116 10.72 24.28 -0.66
N GLU A 117 11.25 23.23 -1.28
CA GLU A 117 11.99 23.32 -2.54
C GLU A 117 11.10 23.83 -3.68
N PHE A 118 9.89 23.28 -3.79
CA PHE A 118 8.88 23.75 -4.75
C PHE A 118 8.54 25.22 -4.52
N GLN A 119 8.19 25.61 -3.30
CA GLN A 119 7.85 26.98 -2.93
C GLN A 119 8.96 27.96 -3.30
N LYS A 120 10.23 27.56 -3.10
CA LYS A 120 11.41 28.32 -3.50
C LYS A 120 11.48 28.49 -5.02
N SER A 121 11.21 27.42 -5.78
CA SER A 121 11.25 27.46 -7.26
C SER A 121 10.19 28.37 -7.88
N VAL A 122 9.01 28.50 -7.23
CA VAL A 122 7.89 29.32 -7.73
C VAL A 122 7.81 30.71 -7.09
N GLY A 123 8.77 31.07 -6.23
CA GLY A 123 8.85 32.39 -5.61
C GLY A 123 7.74 32.66 -4.57
N THR A 124 7.19 31.62 -3.95
CA THR A 124 6.21 31.77 -2.85
C THR A 124 6.87 31.68 -1.48
N LYS A 125 6.12 31.99 -0.41
CA LYS A 125 6.60 31.84 0.97
C LYS A 125 7.07 30.39 1.23
N ILE A 126 8.30 30.23 1.70
CA ILE A 126 8.96 28.93 1.94
C ILE A 126 8.69 28.49 3.38
N ASP A 127 7.47 28.05 3.66
CA ASP A 127 7.06 27.59 4.99
C ASP A 127 6.84 26.07 5.08
N GLY A 128 6.93 25.35 3.95
CA GLY A 128 6.68 23.92 3.91
C GLY A 128 5.22 23.55 4.13
N ILE A 129 4.29 24.50 4.00
CA ILE A 129 2.86 24.29 4.11
C ILE A 129 2.23 24.30 2.71
N CYS A 130 1.59 23.20 2.33
CA CYS A 130 0.77 23.16 1.11
C CYS A 130 -0.60 23.78 1.39
N GLY A 131 -0.64 25.13 1.45
CA GLY A 131 -1.87 25.91 1.52
C GLY A 131 -2.41 26.30 0.14
N PRO A 132 -3.46 27.13 0.07
CA PRO A 132 -4.11 27.53 -1.19
C PRO A 132 -3.15 28.10 -2.24
N ALA A 133 -2.18 28.93 -1.84
CA ALA A 133 -1.19 29.50 -2.76
C ALA A 133 -0.29 28.42 -3.39
N THR A 134 0.20 27.47 -2.58
CA THR A 134 1.00 26.32 -3.04
C THR A 134 0.19 25.44 -3.99
N VAL A 135 -1.08 25.16 -3.67
CA VAL A 135 -1.98 24.37 -4.53
C VAL A 135 -2.25 25.07 -5.87
N ILE A 136 -2.49 26.38 -5.86
CA ILE A 136 -2.68 27.16 -7.11
C ILE A 136 -1.40 27.11 -7.97
N ALA A 137 -0.22 27.25 -7.36
CA ALA A 137 1.05 27.15 -8.07
C ALA A 137 1.24 25.76 -8.70
N LEU A 138 0.94 24.68 -7.96
CA LEU A 138 0.97 23.30 -8.48
C LEU A 138 0.03 23.14 -9.68
N MET A 139 -1.22 23.60 -9.55
CA MET A 139 -2.25 23.48 -10.61
C MET A 139 -1.88 24.24 -11.88
N ARG A 140 -1.18 25.37 -11.77
CA ARG A 140 -0.71 26.15 -12.94
C ARG A 140 0.39 25.44 -13.71
N LEU A 141 1.33 24.79 -13.01
CA LEU A 141 2.49 24.14 -13.62
C LEU A 141 2.18 22.77 -14.24
N LEU A 142 1.07 22.13 -13.84
CA LEU A 142 0.59 20.88 -14.43
C LEU A 142 0.27 20.96 -15.93
N ARG A 143 -0.08 22.16 -16.44
CA ARG A 143 -0.35 22.34 -17.88
C ARG A 143 0.91 22.35 -18.73
N THR A 144 2.08 22.49 -18.10
CA THR A 144 3.37 22.72 -18.78
C THR A 144 4.32 21.54 -18.62
N VAL A 145 4.23 20.81 -17.51
CA VAL A 145 5.09 19.66 -17.20
C VAL A 145 4.24 18.38 -17.31
N THR A 146 4.25 17.78 -18.49
CA THR A 146 3.74 16.41 -18.69
C THR A 146 4.89 15.53 -19.13
N GLY A 147 5.10 14.43 -18.42
CA GLY A 147 6.10 13.45 -18.81
C GLY A 147 7.44 13.68 -18.13
N GLY A 148 7.75 12.73 -17.28
CA GLY A 148 9.05 12.47 -16.69
C GLY A 148 8.87 11.18 -15.91
N ALA A 149 9.82 10.26 -16.01
CA ALA A 149 9.89 9.12 -15.13
C ALA A 149 11.03 9.29 -14.11
N PRO A 150 11.20 10.45 -13.43
CA PRO A 150 12.30 10.64 -12.50
C PRO A 150 12.23 9.63 -11.35
N VAL A 151 11.05 9.11 -11.02
CA VAL A 151 10.88 7.97 -10.11
C VAL A 151 11.52 6.72 -10.68
N GLN A 152 11.13 6.30 -11.89
CA GLN A 152 11.66 5.08 -12.50
C GLN A 152 13.16 5.20 -12.71
N LEU A 153 13.66 6.38 -13.10
CA LEU A 153 15.08 6.68 -13.25
C LEU A 153 15.81 6.69 -11.90
N ARG A 154 15.22 7.25 -10.83
CA ARG A 154 15.79 7.22 -9.48
C ARG A 154 15.77 5.80 -8.91
N ASP A 155 14.69 5.06 -9.07
CA ASP A 155 14.55 3.67 -8.65
C ASP A 155 15.47 2.76 -9.45
N GLN A 156 15.62 3.00 -10.75
CA GLN A 156 16.60 2.34 -11.60
C GLN A 156 18.02 2.67 -11.15
N ALA A 157 18.38 3.95 -10.98
CA ALA A 157 19.69 4.35 -10.49
C ALA A 157 19.98 3.83 -9.08
N ARG A 158 18.96 3.74 -8.22
CA ARG A 158 19.06 3.17 -6.86
C ARG A 158 19.19 1.65 -6.90
N ARG A 159 18.54 0.96 -7.85
CA ARG A 159 18.73 -0.47 -8.11
C ARG A 159 20.12 -0.74 -8.68
N GLU A 160 20.55 0.03 -9.67
CA GLU A 160 21.88 -0.06 -10.30
C GLU A 160 23.00 0.20 -9.28
N LYS A 161 22.86 1.21 -8.41
CA LYS A 161 23.81 1.43 -7.30
C LYS A 161 23.77 0.34 -6.22
N ARG A 162 22.68 -0.41 -6.07
CA ARG A 162 22.56 -1.47 -5.06
C ARG A 162 23.20 -2.80 -5.49
N GLY A 163 23.74 -2.90 -6.72
CA GLY A 163 24.36 -4.14 -7.23
C GLY A 163 23.37 -5.32 -7.26
N PRO A 164 23.81 -6.57 -7.53
CA PRO A 164 22.94 -7.74 -7.40
C PRO A 164 22.63 -7.96 -5.91
N ALA A 165 21.60 -7.25 -5.44
CA ALA A 165 21.32 -6.94 -4.03
C ALA A 165 20.85 -8.12 -3.16
N LEU A 166 20.98 -9.34 -3.67
CA LEU A 166 20.45 -10.55 -3.05
C LEU A 166 21.54 -11.51 -2.58
N ALA A 167 22.78 -11.35 -3.04
CA ALA A 167 23.91 -12.11 -2.50
C ALA A 167 24.04 -11.86 -1.00
N ASP A 168 24.28 -12.93 -0.24
CA ASP A 168 24.38 -12.95 1.24
C ASP A 168 23.08 -12.63 1.99
N LYS A 169 21.94 -12.53 1.29
CA LYS A 169 20.63 -12.38 1.93
C LYS A 169 20.06 -13.71 2.37
N VAL A 170 19.36 -13.68 3.50
CA VAL A 170 18.60 -14.83 4.01
C VAL A 170 17.14 -14.64 3.66
N ILE A 171 16.59 -15.52 2.82
CA ILE A 171 15.17 -15.52 2.46
C ILE A 171 14.51 -16.80 2.97
N VAL A 172 13.44 -16.65 3.73
CA VAL A 172 12.60 -17.76 4.17
C VAL A 172 11.38 -17.85 3.26
N LEU A 173 11.13 -19.03 2.67
CA LEU A 173 9.94 -19.34 1.90
C LEU A 173 8.96 -20.12 2.78
N ASP A 174 7.72 -19.66 2.84
CA ASP A 174 6.64 -20.28 3.60
C ASP A 174 5.51 -20.74 2.67
N PRO A 175 5.60 -21.93 2.04
CA PRO A 175 4.50 -22.47 1.27
C PRO A 175 3.36 -22.93 2.19
N SER A 176 2.12 -22.70 1.75
CA SER A 176 0.93 -23.03 2.53
C SER A 176 0.89 -24.49 2.99
N SER A 177 0.43 -24.70 4.24
CA SER A 177 0.17 -26.03 4.82
C SER A 177 -1.27 -26.51 4.57
N ARG A 178 -2.10 -25.74 3.85
CA ARG A 178 -3.47 -26.12 3.54
C ARG A 178 -3.52 -27.29 2.58
N ALA A 179 -4.19 -28.38 2.95
CA ALA A 179 -4.17 -29.65 2.23
C ALA A 179 -4.57 -29.56 0.73
N ASP A 180 -5.44 -28.62 0.36
CA ASP A 180 -5.91 -28.42 -1.01
C ASP A 180 -4.88 -27.75 -1.93
N ILE A 181 -3.90 -27.02 -1.37
CA ILE A 181 -2.92 -26.22 -2.13
C ILE A 181 -1.46 -26.48 -1.71
N ALA A 182 -1.24 -27.31 -0.70
CA ALA A 182 0.07 -27.53 -0.08
C ALA A 182 1.12 -28.05 -1.07
N GLU A 183 0.77 -29.04 -1.89
CA GLU A 183 1.70 -29.62 -2.87
C GLU A 183 2.08 -28.60 -3.94
N PHE A 184 1.11 -27.86 -4.46
CA PHE A 184 1.34 -26.84 -5.49
C PHE A 184 2.21 -25.68 -4.99
N THR A 185 1.88 -25.12 -3.83
CA THR A 185 2.66 -24.02 -3.24
C THR A 185 4.08 -24.45 -2.87
N PHE A 186 4.27 -25.71 -2.46
CA PHE A 186 5.59 -26.27 -2.17
C PHE A 186 6.44 -26.48 -3.43
N ASP A 187 5.89 -27.04 -4.50
CA ASP A 187 6.57 -27.13 -5.80
C ASP A 187 6.99 -25.73 -6.30
N LEU A 188 6.11 -24.74 -6.16
CA LEU A 188 6.45 -23.35 -6.48
C LEU A 188 7.59 -22.82 -5.60
N ALA A 189 7.56 -23.08 -4.29
CA ALA A 189 8.63 -22.69 -3.37
C ALA A 189 9.98 -23.28 -3.76
N GLN A 190 10.04 -24.57 -4.14
CA GLN A 190 11.29 -25.22 -4.57
C GLN A 190 11.85 -24.60 -5.86
N LYS A 191 10.98 -24.23 -6.81
CA LYS A 191 11.40 -23.54 -8.03
C LYS A 191 11.94 -22.14 -7.74
N ILE A 192 11.35 -21.43 -6.79
CA ILE A 192 11.82 -20.11 -6.34
C ILE A 192 13.15 -20.25 -5.59
N GLU A 193 13.26 -21.23 -4.69
CA GLU A 193 14.47 -21.57 -3.95
C GLU A 193 15.66 -21.78 -4.91
N GLY A 194 15.53 -22.66 -5.89
CA GLY A 194 16.62 -22.92 -6.84
C GLY A 194 17.08 -21.67 -7.60
N ARG A 195 16.16 -20.77 -7.95
CA ARG A 195 16.48 -19.50 -8.62
C ARG A 195 17.17 -18.51 -7.69
N LEU A 196 16.74 -18.44 -6.42
CA LEU A 196 17.33 -17.54 -5.43
C LEU A 196 18.73 -18.02 -5.00
N ILE A 197 18.93 -19.32 -4.81
CA ILE A 197 20.25 -19.91 -4.52
C ILE A 197 21.22 -19.61 -5.66
N ALA A 198 20.77 -19.72 -6.92
CA ALA A 198 21.59 -19.36 -8.08
C ALA A 198 22.01 -17.87 -8.12
N LEU A 199 21.33 -17.02 -7.36
CA LEU A 199 21.66 -15.59 -7.18
C LEU A 199 22.52 -15.32 -5.93
N GLY A 200 22.96 -16.36 -5.21
CA GLY A 200 23.78 -16.23 -3.99
C GLY A 200 22.99 -15.98 -2.71
N VAL A 201 21.69 -16.26 -2.71
CA VAL A 201 20.81 -16.13 -1.53
C VAL A 201 20.88 -17.40 -0.69
N SER A 202 20.90 -17.25 0.64
CA SER A 202 20.64 -18.35 1.56
C SER A 202 19.12 -18.51 1.71
N VAL A 203 18.58 -19.61 1.21
CA VAL A 203 17.13 -19.85 1.20
C VAL A 203 16.77 -20.98 2.16
N PHE A 204 15.70 -20.80 2.92
CA PHE A 204 15.16 -21.81 3.82
C PHE A 204 13.66 -21.96 3.63
N LEU A 205 13.15 -23.19 3.73
CA LEU A 205 11.71 -23.46 3.68
C LEU A 205 11.20 -23.72 5.10
N THR A 206 10.08 -23.12 5.47
CA THR A 206 9.45 -23.34 6.80
C THR A 206 8.92 -24.76 6.98
N ARG A 207 8.59 -25.44 5.88
CA ARG A 207 8.06 -26.80 5.86
C ARG A 207 8.70 -27.64 4.75
N GLY A 208 8.72 -28.96 4.94
CA GLY A 208 8.98 -29.96 3.91
C GLY A 208 7.67 -30.60 3.43
N LEU A 209 7.75 -31.51 2.46
CA LEU A 209 6.59 -32.17 1.82
C LEU A 209 5.51 -32.61 2.81
N ASN A 210 5.92 -33.26 3.90
CA ASN A 210 5.03 -33.90 4.88
C ASN A 210 4.99 -33.18 6.23
N THR A 211 5.46 -31.93 6.32
CA THR A 211 5.38 -31.15 7.56
C THR A 211 4.42 -29.98 7.39
N SER A 212 3.77 -29.61 8.49
CA SER A 212 2.77 -28.54 8.55
C SER A 212 2.99 -27.76 9.84
N PRO A 213 4.01 -26.87 9.88
CA PRO A 213 4.31 -26.09 11.07
C PRO A 213 3.15 -25.15 11.40
N SER A 214 2.93 -24.96 12.69
CA SER A 214 2.04 -23.92 13.23
C SER A 214 2.56 -22.52 12.91
N GLU A 215 1.70 -21.51 13.08
CA GLU A 215 2.10 -20.11 12.90
C GLU A 215 3.26 -19.71 13.80
N ASP A 216 3.20 -20.04 15.09
CA ASP A 216 4.26 -19.75 16.04
C ASP A 216 5.60 -20.39 15.66
N GLU A 217 5.58 -21.63 15.17
CA GLU A 217 6.78 -22.32 14.68
C GLU A 217 7.38 -21.63 13.46
N ARG A 218 6.55 -21.15 12.53
CA ARG A 218 7.01 -20.40 11.35
C ARG A 218 7.63 -19.07 11.72
N ILE A 219 6.99 -18.34 12.66
CA ILE A 219 7.51 -17.08 13.19
C ILE A 219 8.86 -17.31 13.88
N ALA A 220 8.94 -18.31 14.76
CA ALA A 220 10.16 -18.66 15.45
C ALA A 220 11.26 -19.06 14.46
N PHE A 221 10.93 -19.85 13.43
CA PHE A 221 11.87 -20.24 12.38
C PHE A 221 12.44 -19.01 11.64
N ALA A 222 11.57 -18.10 11.17
CA ALA A 222 12.01 -16.91 10.46
C ALA A 222 12.94 -16.03 11.29
N ASN A 223 12.59 -15.80 12.56
CA ASN A 223 13.38 -15.01 13.49
C ASN A 223 14.73 -15.69 13.83
N ASN A 224 14.73 -17.00 14.08
CA ASN A 224 15.94 -17.75 14.42
C ASN A 224 16.92 -17.83 13.24
N THR A 225 16.40 -17.84 12.02
CA THR A 225 17.22 -17.83 10.80
C THR A 225 17.73 -16.43 10.45
N SER A 226 17.34 -15.40 11.22
CA SER A 226 17.65 -13.99 10.95
C SER A 226 17.28 -13.59 9.51
N ALA A 227 16.10 -14.01 9.06
CA ALA A 227 15.65 -13.78 7.69
C ALA A 227 15.59 -12.27 7.37
N ASP A 228 16.21 -11.86 6.26
CA ASP A 228 16.04 -10.52 5.71
C ASP A 228 14.64 -10.34 5.10
N LEU A 229 14.03 -11.45 4.63
CA LEU A 229 12.71 -11.47 4.03
C LEU A 229 12.05 -12.85 4.25
N LEU A 230 10.78 -12.84 4.65
CA LEU A 230 9.92 -14.01 4.58
C LEU A 230 8.90 -13.83 3.44
N ILE A 231 8.77 -14.85 2.58
CA ILE A 231 7.82 -14.89 1.48
C ILE A 231 6.85 -16.04 1.73
N SER A 232 5.60 -15.71 2.09
CA SER A 232 4.54 -16.72 2.21
C SER A 232 3.84 -16.91 0.86
N LEU A 233 3.60 -18.17 0.49
CA LEU A 233 2.97 -18.55 -0.77
C LEU A 233 1.64 -19.24 -0.49
N SER A 234 0.56 -18.65 -0.96
CA SER A 234 -0.80 -19.17 -0.82
C SER A 234 -1.59 -18.99 -2.11
N VAL A 235 -2.69 -19.72 -2.22
CA VAL A 235 -3.65 -19.61 -3.33
C VAL A 235 -5.03 -19.44 -2.73
N ASP A 236 -5.74 -18.42 -3.21
CA ASP A 236 -7.12 -18.16 -2.85
C ASP A 236 -8.08 -18.67 -3.94
N ARG A 237 -9.34 -18.89 -3.56
CA ARG A 237 -10.38 -19.38 -4.46
C ARG A 237 -11.51 -18.36 -4.57
N HIS A 238 -11.92 -18.08 -5.81
CA HIS A 238 -13.10 -17.28 -6.08
C HIS A 238 -14.12 -18.07 -6.92
N ASN A 239 -15.41 -17.83 -6.69
CA ASN A 239 -16.49 -18.56 -7.37
C ASN A 239 -16.66 -18.17 -8.86
N SER A 240 -16.14 -17.00 -9.24
CA SER A 240 -16.17 -16.53 -10.63
C SER A 240 -15.16 -17.30 -11.49
N GLN A 241 -15.61 -17.87 -12.60
CA GLN A 241 -14.77 -18.60 -13.56
C GLN A 241 -13.79 -17.71 -14.33
N VAL A 242 -13.96 -16.38 -14.28
CA VAL A 242 -13.03 -15.41 -14.90
C VAL A 242 -12.05 -14.82 -13.89
N ALA A 243 -12.08 -15.25 -12.63
CA ALA A 243 -11.16 -14.75 -11.62
C ALA A 243 -9.72 -15.12 -11.99
N ASN A 244 -8.88 -14.10 -12.17
CA ASN A 244 -7.45 -14.22 -12.38
C ASN A 244 -6.75 -13.05 -11.67
N GLY A 245 -5.53 -13.28 -11.17
CA GLY A 245 -4.79 -12.22 -10.49
C GLY A 245 -3.70 -12.75 -9.56
N LEU A 246 -2.85 -11.83 -9.11
CA LEU A 246 -1.85 -12.02 -8.07
C LEU A 246 -2.05 -10.89 -7.07
N ALA A 247 -2.14 -11.23 -5.78
CA ALA A 247 -2.06 -10.26 -4.70
C ALA A 247 -0.71 -10.41 -4.01
N THR A 248 -0.01 -9.31 -3.79
CA THR A 248 1.26 -9.28 -3.06
C THR A 248 1.10 -8.35 -1.87
N PHE A 249 1.21 -8.92 -0.68
CA PHE A 249 1.22 -8.19 0.58
C PHE A 249 2.63 -8.23 1.15
N PHE A 250 3.09 -7.14 1.77
CA PHE A 250 4.39 -7.07 2.41
C PHE A 250 4.25 -6.43 3.78
N TYR A 251 4.83 -7.00 4.82
CA TYR A 251 4.77 -6.41 6.15
C TYR A 251 6.20 -6.11 6.57
N GLY A 252 6.48 -4.83 6.83
CA GLY A 252 7.80 -4.39 7.26
C GLY A 252 7.71 -3.65 8.59
N SER A 253 8.85 -3.53 9.26
CA SER A 253 8.94 -2.79 10.52
C SER A 253 8.55 -1.33 10.35
N GLU A 254 7.79 -0.79 11.31
CA GLU A 254 7.45 0.64 11.37
C GLU A 254 8.70 1.54 11.35
N MET A 255 9.85 1.04 11.84
CA MET A 255 11.13 1.75 11.80
C MET A 255 11.61 2.11 10.39
N HIS A 256 11.19 1.36 9.36
CA HIS A 256 11.62 1.58 7.98
C HIS A 256 10.54 2.19 7.09
N GLY A 257 9.34 2.44 7.63
CA GLY A 257 8.25 3.11 6.91
C GLY A 257 7.80 2.39 5.63
N VAL A 258 8.10 1.10 5.49
CA VAL A 258 7.79 0.26 4.33
C VAL A 258 6.93 -0.90 4.85
N HIS A 259 5.61 -0.73 4.81
CA HIS A 259 4.64 -1.82 5.00
C HIS A 259 3.51 -1.71 3.96
N SER A 260 2.97 -2.84 3.54
CA SER A 260 1.66 -2.96 2.89
C SER A 260 0.64 -2.60 3.96
N ILE A 261 -0.30 -1.75 3.58
CA ILE A 261 -1.41 -1.33 4.43
C ILE A 261 -2.38 -2.50 4.68
N VAL A 262 -2.19 -3.59 3.94
CA VAL A 262 -3.05 -4.75 3.95
C VAL A 262 -2.21 -5.98 4.04
N GLY A 263 -2.51 -6.79 5.03
CA GLY A 263 -2.83 -8.15 4.71
C GLY A 263 -3.57 -8.79 5.87
N GLU A 264 -4.10 -9.95 5.55
CA GLU A 264 -4.89 -10.82 6.41
C GLU A 264 -4.16 -11.06 7.75
N LYS A 265 -4.90 -10.90 8.85
CA LYS A 265 -4.56 -11.53 10.13
C LYS A 265 -5.32 -12.84 10.21
#